data_AF-A0A8T3UEW1-F1
#
_entry.id   AF-A0A8T3UEW1-F1
#
_cell.length_a   1.000
_cell.length_b   1.000
_cell.length_c   1.000
_cell.angle_alpha   90.00
_cell.angle_beta   90.00
_cell.angle_gamma   90.00
#
_symmetry.space_group_name_H-M   'P 1'
#
loop_
_entity.id
_entity.type
_entity.pdbx_description
1 polymer ?
#
loop_
_entity_poly.entity_id
_entity_poly.type
_entity_poly.pdbx_seq_one_letter_code
_entity_poly.pdbx_strand_id
1 'polypeptide(L)' 'MKDYTFEKFDQDLNNGYKICFTYLKNKYMIYKVSENCYMQELLEQHSRNPVQEKAMITYKAIHMMFPYQQDYEYKN' A
#
# COMPACT_ATOMS: atom_id res chain seq x y z
N MET A 1 -13.09 -7.62 6.80
CA MET A 1 -12.72 -8.48 5.64
C MET A 1 -11.84 -9.61 6.16
N LYS A 2 -12.35 -10.83 6.31
CA LYS A 2 -11.53 -11.99 6.77
C LYS A 2 -10.75 -12.65 5.63
N ASP A 3 -10.96 -12.23 4.37
CA ASP A 3 -10.48 -12.94 3.18
C ASP A 3 -9.61 -12.10 2.23
N TYR A 4 -9.00 -11.01 2.73
CA TYR A 4 -8.08 -10.23 1.91
C TYR A 4 -6.68 -10.85 2.00
N THR A 5 -6.36 -11.70 1.03
CA THR A 5 -5.08 -12.38 0.92
C THR A 5 -4.08 -11.53 0.13
N PHE A 6 -2.80 -11.82 0.32
CA PHE A 6 -1.74 -11.15 -0.45
C PHE A 6 -1.88 -11.41 -1.95
N GLU A 7 -2.38 -12.58 -2.35
CA GLU A 7 -2.62 -12.93 -3.76
C GLU A 7 -3.65 -12.00 -4.41
N LYS A 8 -4.75 -11.71 -3.71
CA LYS A 8 -5.75 -10.73 -4.17
C LYS A 8 -5.16 -9.33 -4.26
N PHE A 9 -4.41 -8.92 -3.24
CA PHE A 9 -3.74 -7.63 -3.23
C PHE A 9 -2.75 -7.49 -4.40
N ASP A 10 -1.94 -8.51 -4.67
CA ASP A 10 -1.01 -8.52 -5.79
C ASP A 10 -1.75 -8.51 -7.14
N GLN A 11 -2.83 -9.28 -7.27
CA GLN A 11 -3.67 -9.25 -8.45
C GLN A 11 -4.29 -7.86 -8.69
N ASP A 12 -4.78 -7.21 -7.63
CA ASP A 12 -5.35 -5.87 -7.70
C ASP A 12 -4.29 -4.86 -8.19
N LEU A 13 -3.06 -4.91 -7.65
CA LEU A 13 -1.96 -4.06 -8.11
C LEU A 13 -1.57 -4.34 -9.56
N ASN A 14 -1.55 -5.61 -9.97
CA ASN A 14 -1.24 -6.00 -11.35
C ASN A 14 -2.33 -5.56 -12.34
N ASN A 15 -3.59 -5.48 -11.90
CA ASN A 15 -4.71 -4.93 -12.66
C ASN A 15 -4.72 -3.39 -12.71
N GLY A 16 -3.78 -2.73 -12.03
CA GLY A 16 -3.63 -1.27 -12.03
C GLY A 16 -4.48 -0.55 -10.98
N TYR A 17 -5.09 -1.26 -10.04
CA TYR A 17 -5.82 -0.63 -8.94
C TYR A 17 -4.87 0.13 -8.01
N LYS A 18 -5.40 1.22 -7.43
CA LYS A 18 -4.74 1.97 -6.35
C LYS A 18 -5.36 1.55 -5.03
N ILE A 19 -4.56 0.91 -4.19
CA ILE A 19 -5.01 0.33 -2.93
C ILE A 19 -4.65 1.28 -1.80
N CYS A 20 -5.65 1.74 -1.06
CA CYS A 20 -5.47 2.52 0.15
C CYS A 20 -5.45 1.58 1.36
N PHE A 21 -4.56 1.82 2.31
CA PHE A 21 -4.47 1.04 3.54
C PHE A 21 -3.87 1.90 4.66
N THR A 22 -4.17 1.52 5.89
CA THR A 22 -3.52 2.04 7.09
C THR A 22 -2.27 1.21 7.42
N TYR A 23 -1.15 1.88 7.65
CA TYR A 23 0.09 1.26 8.15
C TYR A 23 0.77 2.18 9.14
N LEU A 24 1.15 1.65 10.31
CA LEU A 24 1.75 2.42 11.41
C LEU A 24 0.96 3.71 11.76
N LYS A 25 -0.38 3.61 11.78
CA LYS A 25 -1.33 4.72 12.04
C LYS A 25 -1.45 5.78 10.95
N ASN A 26 -0.65 5.70 9.88
CA ASN A 26 -0.75 6.59 8.74
C ASN A 26 -1.53 5.91 7.62
N LYS A 27 -2.26 6.69 6.82
CA LYS A 27 -2.93 6.17 5.63
C LYS A 27 -2.03 6.33 4.43
N TYR A 28 -1.87 5.26 3.68
CA TYR A 28 -1.08 5.22 2.45
C TYR A 28 -1.94 4.74 1.29
N MET A 29 -1.51 5.09 0.10
CA MET A 29 -1.98 4.55 -1.16
C MET A 29 -0.80 3.89 -1.85
N ILE A 30 -1.01 2.71 -2.42
CA ILE A 30 0.00 2.03 -3.23
C ILE A 30 -0.55 1.63 -4.59
N TYR A 31 0.28 1.77 -5.61
CA TYR A 31 -0.04 1.40 -6.97
C TYR A 31 1.21 0.97 -7.73
N LYS A 32 1.01 0.07 -8.69
CA LYS A 32 2.09 -0.42 -9.55
C LYS A 32 2.46 0.64 -10.58
N VAL A 33 3.75 0.87 -10.78
CA VAL A 33 4.29 1.80 -11.79
C VAL A 33 4.93 1.02 -12.94
N SER A 34 5.74 0.01 -12.61
CA SER A 34 6.35 -0.90 -13.56
C SER A 34 6.54 -2.28 -12.93
N GLU A 35 7.14 -3.22 -13.65
CA GLU A 35 7.51 -4.52 -13.07
C GLU A 35 8.45 -4.33 -11.86
N ASN A 36 8.11 -4.96 -10.72
CA ASN A 36 8.81 -4.85 -9.44
C ASN A 36 8.93 -3.44 -8.81
N CYS A 37 8.32 -2.41 -9.41
CA CYS A 37 8.35 -1.04 -8.92
C CYS A 37 6.95 -0.53 -8.61
N TYR A 38 6.76 -0.09 -7.37
CA TYR A 38 5.50 0.37 -6.85
C TYR A 38 5.70 1.74 -6.20
N MET A 39 4.69 2.60 -6.29
CA MET A 39 4.71 3.89 -5.61
C MET A 39 3.83 3.80 -4.37
N GLN A 40 4.38 4.18 -3.23
CA GLN A 40 3.64 4.41 -1.99
C GLN A 40 3.52 5.91 -1.76
N GLU A 41 2.29 6.40 -1.64
CA GLU A 41 1.98 7.79 -1.35
C GLU A 41 1.27 7.91 0.00
N LEU A 42 1.67 8.87 0.82
CA LEU A 42 1.02 9.22 2.07
C LEU A 42 -0.26 10.00 1.76
N LEU A 43 -1.38 9.53 2.30
CA LEU A 43 -2.67 10.21 2.20
C LEU A 43 -2.96 11.05 3.45
N GLU A 44 -2.72 10.47 4.63
CA GLU A 44 -2.94 11.14 5.91
C GLU A 44 -1.83 10.74 6.89
N GLN A 45 -1.15 11.74 7.45
CA GLN A 45 -0.18 11.54 8.51
C GLN A 45 -0.84 11.78 9.87
N HIS A 46 -0.86 10.74 10.70
CA HIS A 46 -1.29 10.84 12.10
C HIS A 46 -0.12 10.63 13.07
N SER A 47 1.03 10.18 12.57
CA SER A 47 2.27 10.08 13.36
C SER A 47 2.96 11.42 13.54
N ARG A 48 3.58 11.63 14.71
CA ARG A 48 4.45 12.80 14.97
C ARG A 48 5.75 12.77 14.17
N ASN A 49 6.21 11.59 13.76
CA ASN A 49 7.45 11.42 13.00
C ASN A 49 7.26 11.91 11.56
N PRO A 50 8.20 12.70 11.02
CA PRO A 50 8.16 13.05 9.61
C PRO A 50 8.34 11.78 8.78
N VAL A 51 7.42 11.54 7.85
CA VAL A 51 7.48 10.44 6.89
C VAL A 51 7.53 11.00 5.48
N GLN A 52 8.08 10.23 4.55
CA GLN A 52 8.11 10.64 3.14
C GLN A 52 6.70 10.64 2.57
N GLU A 53 6.33 11.72 1.88
CA GLU A 53 5.02 11.82 1.22
C GLU A 53 4.88 10.84 0.06
N LYS A 54 5.99 10.56 -0.64
CA LYS A 54 6.05 9.60 -1.75
C LYS A 54 7.34 8.80 -1.67
N ALA A 55 7.23 7.49 -1.84
CA ALA A 55 8.37 6.58 -1.88
C ALA A 55 8.15 5.49 -2.93
N MET A 56 9.18 5.24 -3.74
CA MET A 56 9.19 4.06 -4.60
C MET A 56 9.64 2.85 -3.78
N ILE A 57 8.85 1.78 -3.80
CA ILE A 57 9.09 0.56 -3.03
C ILE A 57 9.05 -0.67 -3.93
N THR A 58 9.74 -1.71 -3.47
CA THR A 58 9.88 -2.98 -4.21
C THR A 58 8.79 -3.97 -3.80
N TYR A 59 8.59 -5.00 -4.61
CA TYR A 59 7.70 -6.12 -4.28
C TYR A 59 8.01 -6.74 -2.90
N LYS A 60 9.30 -6.91 -2.58
CA LYS A 60 9.74 -7.43 -1.29
C LYS A 60 9.27 -6.55 -0.13
N ALA A 61 9.35 -5.23 -0.27
CA ALA A 61 8.89 -4.30 0.77
C ALA A 61 7.38 -4.42 1.00
N ILE A 62 6.60 -4.49 -0.07
CA ILE A 62 5.16 -4.71 -0.01
C ILE A 62 4.83 -6.00 0.73
N HIS A 63 5.46 -7.11 0.34
CA HIS A 63 5.22 -8.41 0.97
C HIS A 63 5.56 -8.40 2.47
N MET A 64 6.61 -7.68 2.88
CA MET A 64 6.95 -7.52 4.30
C MET A 64 5.95 -6.63 5.06
N MET A 65 5.37 -5.62 4.40
CA MET A 65 4.44 -4.68 5.02
C MET A 65 3.01 -5.24 5.12
N PHE A 66 2.57 -6.02 4.12
CA PHE A 66 1.22 -6.57 4.00
C PHE A 66 0.62 -7.15 5.30
N PRO A 67 1.30 -8.00 6.08
CA PRO A 67 0.71 -8.56 7.32
C PRO A 67 0.41 -7.52 8.40
N TYR A 68 0.94 -6.30 8.28
CA TYR A 68 0.76 -5.19 9.21
C TYR A 68 -0.17 -4.09 8.68
N GLN A 69 -0.68 -4.22 7.45
CA GLN A 69 -1.61 -3.28 6.83
C GLN A 69 -3.04 -3.55 7.31
N GLN A 70 -3.84 -2.48 7.42
CA GLN A 70 -5.21 -2.50 7.93
C GLN A 70 -6.12 -1.61 7.07
N ASP A 71 -7.44 -1.71 7.26
CA ASP A 71 -8.43 -0.80 6.68
C ASP A 71 -8.28 -0.56 5.17
N TYR A 72 -8.33 -1.64 4.39
CA TYR A 72 -8.18 -1.57 2.93
C TYR A 72 -9.37 -0.91 2.24
N GLU A 73 -9.09 0.04 1.36
CA GLU A 73 -10.07 0.74 0.53
C GLU A 73 -9.57 0.84 -0.91
N TYR A 74 -10.47 0.76 -1.88
CA TYR A 74 -10.15 0.98 -3.29
C TYR A 74 -10.48 2.42 -3.66
N LYS A 75 -9.51 3.15 -4.24
CA LYS A 75 -9.80 4.41 -4.93
C LYS A 75 -9.96 4.17 -6.42
N ASN A 76 -11.14 4.53 -6.95
CA ASN A 76 -11.39 4.69 -8.39
C ASN A 76 -10.68 5.93 -8.93
#